data_AF-A0A285M349-F1
#
_entry.id   AF-A0A285M349-F1
#
_cell.length_a   1.000
_cell.length_b   1.000
_cell.length_c   1.000
_cell.angle_alpha   90.00
_cell.angle_beta   90.00
_cell.angle_gamma   90.00
#
_symmetry.space_group_name_H-M   'P 1'
#
loop_
_entity.id
_entity.type
_entity.pdbx_description
1 polymer ?
#
loop_
_entity_poly.entity_id
_entity_poly.type
_entity_poly.pdbx_seq_one_letter_code
_entity_poly.pdbx_strand_id
1 'polypeptide(L)'
;MNDGTSHPTTGQEPDDLFGTFAGTPVYLHQIEAALAQLPEAFTKRAFSNALEGAGLDAAVDRNMVRGVMQKAKEKGLMRHNKQSDLWEKAPKGSPMPTASPDTTDDPSTLAFSETLPPTKAIWRISYLQVICTMIWVALMIINARLGFEIGGSDPVTSYTIMALMIILDLCRSTAIGGALRCVRNHRWSLVSLLALYITVATPISILSTTTLLCVPLQKATDEVDMREKQAAIIEGYIITYNKQKRAAALYHDEWETECRRDRCGPKAAEYERQYNQAEAMAAEAIEAARKADSRHKDLPSSDETVVERIAKVLQQFRNDPFAPDLMVPLYIGILAELSALCITLLCNTRKD
;
A
#
# COMPACT_ATOMS: atom_id res chain seq x y z
N MET A 1 -54.68 47.97 -44.81
CA MET A 1 -53.97 46.90 -45.53
C MET A 1 -52.55 46.96 -45.04
N ASN A 2 -52.25 46.18 -44.01
CA ASN A 2 -50.99 46.24 -43.28
C ASN A 2 -50.33 44.86 -43.31
N ASP A 3 -49.02 44.92 -43.48
CA ASP A 3 -48.06 43.84 -43.45
C ASP A 3 -48.22 42.90 -42.27
N GLY A 4 -48.11 41.60 -42.57
CA GLY A 4 -47.97 40.52 -41.61
C GLY A 4 -46.77 39.66 -41.98
N THR A 5 -45.56 40.23 -41.87
CA THR A 5 -44.31 39.47 -41.79
C THR A 5 -44.37 38.49 -40.61
N SER A 6 -44.42 37.20 -40.89
CA SER A 6 -44.08 36.16 -39.92
C SER A 6 -42.66 35.68 -40.18
N HIS A 7 -41.80 35.90 -39.19
CA HIS A 7 -40.44 35.36 -39.12
C HIS A 7 -40.45 33.83 -39.08
N PRO A 8 -39.37 33.17 -39.55
CA PRO A 8 -39.22 31.72 -39.48
C PRO A 8 -38.98 31.30 -38.03
N THR A 9 -39.84 30.43 -37.51
CA THR A 9 -39.61 29.82 -36.20
C THR A 9 -38.59 28.70 -36.36
N THR A 10 -37.32 29.02 -36.11
CA THR A 10 -36.29 28.06 -35.68
C THR A 10 -36.80 27.31 -34.44
N GLY A 11 -36.94 25.99 -34.55
CA GLY A 11 -37.30 25.15 -33.40
C GLY A 11 -37.98 23.82 -33.71
N GLN A 12 -37.60 23.11 -34.79
CA GLN A 12 -37.85 21.68 -34.86
C GLN A 12 -36.63 20.98 -34.26
N GLU A 13 -36.75 20.52 -33.02
CA GLU A 13 -35.83 19.53 -32.47
C GLU A 13 -35.78 18.35 -33.45
N PRO A 14 -34.60 17.82 -33.80
CA PRO A 14 -34.53 16.60 -34.59
C PRO A 14 -35.01 15.44 -33.71
N ASP A 15 -36.31 15.18 -33.73
CA ASP A 15 -37.06 14.23 -32.88
C ASP A 15 -36.59 12.76 -32.92
N ASP A 16 -35.50 12.46 -33.63
CA ASP A 16 -35.02 11.10 -33.86
C ASP A 16 -33.61 10.83 -33.32
N LEU A 17 -33.08 11.63 -32.39
CA LEU A 17 -31.77 11.33 -31.79
C LEU A 17 -31.83 10.03 -30.98
N PHE A 18 -31.17 8.99 -31.49
CA PHE A 18 -31.03 7.71 -30.81
C PHE A 18 -30.04 7.81 -29.64
N GLY A 19 -28.98 8.58 -29.81
CA GLY A 19 -27.98 8.91 -28.79
C GLY A 19 -26.67 9.38 -29.42
N THR A 20 -25.75 9.88 -28.59
CA THR A 20 -24.41 10.26 -29.02
C THR A 20 -23.41 9.20 -28.57
N PHE A 21 -22.64 8.65 -29.50
CA PHE A 21 -21.68 7.57 -29.23
C PHE A 21 -20.34 7.96 -29.83
N ALA A 22 -19.27 7.90 -29.02
CA ALA A 22 -17.92 8.33 -29.43
C ALA A 22 -17.88 9.75 -30.06
N GLY A 23 -18.76 10.66 -29.58
CA GLY A 23 -18.88 12.03 -30.09
C GLY A 23 -19.71 12.17 -31.37
N THR A 24 -20.24 11.07 -31.94
CA THR A 24 -21.09 11.09 -33.14
C THR A 24 -22.58 10.96 -32.76
N PRO A 25 -23.45 11.90 -33.18
CA PRO A 25 -24.89 11.74 -33.01
C PRO A 25 -25.41 10.66 -33.95
N VAL A 26 -26.16 9.71 -33.40
CA VAL A 26 -26.79 8.61 -34.13
C VAL A 26 -28.28 8.79 -34.05
N TYR A 27 -28.97 8.65 -35.18
CA TYR A 27 -30.42 8.83 -35.28
C TYR A 27 -31.15 7.50 -35.42
N LEU A 28 -32.39 7.43 -34.94
CA LEU A 28 -33.18 6.19 -34.89
C LEU A 28 -33.41 5.62 -36.29
N HIS A 29 -33.71 6.47 -37.28
CA HIS A 29 -33.90 6.05 -38.67
C HIS A 29 -32.67 5.35 -39.27
N GLN A 30 -31.45 5.70 -38.83
CA GLN A 30 -30.22 5.04 -39.27
C GLN A 30 -30.12 3.62 -38.68
N ILE A 31 -30.54 3.44 -37.44
CA ILE A 31 -30.59 2.12 -36.78
C ILE A 31 -31.63 1.24 -37.45
N GLU A 32 -32.82 1.78 -37.73
CA GLU A 32 -33.89 1.05 -38.41
C GLU A 32 -33.50 0.66 -39.84
N ALA A 33 -32.87 1.57 -40.58
CA ALA A 33 -32.34 1.29 -41.91
C ALA A 33 -31.27 0.19 -41.89
N ALA A 34 -30.34 0.24 -40.93
CA ALA A 34 -29.33 -0.80 -40.74
C ALA A 34 -29.95 -2.16 -40.38
N LEU A 35 -30.92 -2.18 -39.47
CA LEU A 35 -31.63 -3.41 -39.10
C LEU A 35 -32.48 -3.95 -40.26
N ALA A 36 -33.02 -3.11 -41.14
CA ALA A 36 -33.76 -3.54 -42.32
C ALA A 36 -32.89 -4.33 -43.31
N GLN A 37 -31.60 -3.99 -43.42
CA GLN A 37 -30.64 -4.65 -44.34
C GLN A 37 -30.15 -6.02 -43.85
N LEU A 38 -30.37 -6.36 -42.57
CA LEU A 38 -29.81 -7.56 -41.97
C LEU A 38 -30.77 -8.76 -42.02
N PRO A 39 -30.26 -10.00 -42.00
CA PRO A 39 -31.09 -11.19 -41.74
C PRO A 39 -31.64 -11.19 -40.29
N GLU A 40 -32.59 -12.08 -39.98
CA GLU A 40 -33.17 -12.21 -38.63
C GLU A 40 -32.12 -12.47 -37.55
N ALA A 41 -31.06 -13.22 -37.87
CA ALA A 41 -29.90 -13.43 -37.01
C ALA A 41 -28.62 -12.97 -37.72
N PHE A 42 -27.81 -12.12 -37.08
CA PHE A 42 -26.65 -11.46 -37.66
C PHE A 42 -25.47 -11.36 -36.68
N THR A 43 -24.26 -11.14 -37.23
CA THR A 43 -23.04 -10.92 -36.44
C THR A 43 -22.84 -9.44 -36.14
N LYS A 44 -22.02 -9.12 -35.13
CA LYS A 44 -21.60 -7.74 -34.84
C LYS A 44 -20.96 -7.06 -36.06
N ARG A 45 -20.19 -7.81 -36.86
CA ARG A 45 -19.56 -7.29 -38.09
C ARG A 45 -20.60 -6.95 -39.16
N ALA A 46 -21.60 -7.81 -39.35
CA ALA A 46 -22.69 -7.52 -40.27
C ALA A 46 -23.45 -6.25 -39.86
N PHE A 47 -23.71 -6.07 -38.56
CA PHE A 47 -24.36 -4.86 -38.05
C PHE A 47 -23.54 -3.58 -38.26
N SER A 48 -22.22 -3.64 -38.04
CA SER A 48 -21.30 -2.53 -38.33
C SER A 48 -21.35 -2.13 -39.82
N ASN A 49 -21.26 -3.10 -40.73
CA ASN A 49 -21.38 -2.83 -42.17
C ASN A 49 -22.74 -2.24 -42.56
N ALA A 50 -23.82 -2.68 -41.90
CA ALA A 50 -25.17 -2.17 -42.17
C ALA A 50 -25.36 -0.74 -41.65
N LEU A 51 -24.68 -0.35 -40.56
CA LEU A 51 -24.65 1.03 -40.08
C LEU A 51 -23.89 1.95 -41.05
N GLU A 52 -22.77 1.50 -41.61
CA GLU A 52 -22.08 2.22 -42.69
C GLU A 52 -23.01 2.41 -43.89
N GLY A 53 -23.70 1.34 -44.30
CA GLY A 53 -24.72 1.39 -45.38
C GLY A 53 -25.94 2.26 -45.07
N ALA A 54 -26.16 2.64 -43.81
CA ALA A 54 -27.21 3.55 -43.37
C ALA A 54 -26.72 5.01 -43.21
N GLY A 55 -25.51 5.33 -43.67
CA GLY A 55 -24.94 6.67 -43.65
C GLY A 55 -24.24 7.03 -42.33
N LEU A 56 -23.83 6.04 -41.53
CA LEU A 56 -23.06 6.25 -40.31
C LEU A 56 -21.58 5.86 -40.54
N ASP A 57 -20.82 6.76 -41.16
CA ASP A 57 -19.40 6.56 -41.50
C ASP A 57 -18.52 6.27 -40.27
N ALA A 58 -18.97 6.66 -39.07
CA ALA A 58 -18.31 6.39 -37.79
C ALA A 58 -18.43 4.92 -37.32
N ALA A 59 -19.14 4.06 -38.06
CA ALA A 59 -19.29 2.63 -37.74
C ALA A 59 -18.02 1.78 -37.86
N VAL A 60 -16.89 2.40 -38.24
CA VAL A 60 -15.54 1.84 -38.12
C VAL A 60 -15.07 1.74 -36.66
N ASP A 61 -15.57 2.61 -35.77
CA ASP A 61 -15.22 2.56 -34.34
C ASP A 61 -15.98 1.43 -33.62
N ARG A 62 -15.21 0.44 -33.14
CA ARG A 62 -15.71 -0.71 -32.37
C ARG A 62 -16.46 -0.33 -31.09
N ASN A 63 -16.11 0.80 -30.47
CA ASN A 63 -16.73 1.30 -29.25
C ASN A 63 -18.09 1.92 -29.55
N MET A 64 -18.20 2.69 -30.64
CA MET A 64 -19.46 3.25 -31.11
C MET A 64 -20.47 2.14 -31.43
N VAL A 65 -20.07 1.14 -32.24
CA VAL A 65 -20.93 -0.01 -32.58
C VAL A 65 -21.39 -0.76 -31.33
N ARG A 66 -20.49 -0.94 -30.34
CA ARG A 66 -20.85 -1.59 -29.07
C ARG A 66 -21.91 -0.80 -28.30
N GLY A 67 -21.74 0.52 -28.18
CA GLY A 67 -22.70 1.38 -27.48
C GLY A 67 -24.06 1.41 -28.17
N VAL A 68 -24.07 1.50 -29.50
CA VAL A 68 -25.31 1.46 -30.30
C VAL A 68 -26.04 0.13 -30.12
N MET A 69 -25.35 -1.00 -30.18
CA MET A 69 -25.96 -2.33 -29.97
C MET A 69 -26.52 -2.50 -28.56
N GLN A 70 -25.82 -1.99 -27.54
CA GLN A 70 -26.29 -2.04 -26.16
C GLN A 70 -27.58 -1.22 -25.98
N LYS A 71 -27.61 0.02 -26.49
CA LYS A 71 -28.79 0.86 -26.42
C LYS A 71 -29.96 0.32 -27.26
N ALA A 72 -29.68 -0.29 -28.40
CA ALA A 72 -30.68 -0.96 -29.22
C ALA A 72 -31.25 -2.21 -28.54
N LYS A 73 -30.44 -2.92 -27.75
CA LYS A 73 -30.92 -4.01 -26.89
C LYS A 73 -31.82 -3.49 -25.78
N GLU A 74 -31.44 -2.40 -25.11
CA GLU A 74 -32.25 -1.75 -24.06
C GLU A 74 -33.60 -1.26 -24.60
N LYS A 75 -33.61 -0.68 -25.81
CA LYS A 75 -34.84 -0.29 -26.51
C LYS A 75 -35.64 -1.46 -27.09
N GLY A 76 -35.16 -2.69 -26.93
CA GLY A 76 -35.84 -3.88 -27.42
C GLY A 76 -35.90 -3.97 -28.95
N LEU A 77 -34.95 -3.37 -29.68
CA LEU A 77 -34.83 -3.49 -31.14
C LEU A 77 -34.08 -4.76 -31.56
N MET A 78 -33.21 -5.27 -30.68
CA MET A 78 -32.42 -6.47 -30.91
C MET A 78 -32.20 -7.26 -29.61
N ARG A 79 -31.84 -8.53 -29.71
CA ARG A 79 -31.47 -9.38 -28.58
C ARG A 79 -30.25 -10.21 -28.91
N HIS A 80 -29.43 -10.55 -27.91
CA HIS A 80 -28.29 -11.45 -28.09
C HIS A 80 -28.70 -12.87 -27.68
N ASN A 81 -28.53 -13.82 -28.60
CA ASN A 81 -28.76 -15.23 -28.35
C ASN A 81 -27.47 -15.87 -27.80
N LYS A 82 -27.47 -16.18 -26.50
CA LYS A 82 -26.30 -16.77 -25.82
C LYS A 82 -25.90 -18.16 -26.35
N GLN A 83 -26.80 -18.88 -27.01
CA GLN A 83 -26.52 -20.24 -27.49
C GLN A 83 -25.84 -20.24 -28.85
N SER A 84 -26.22 -19.33 -29.75
CA SER A 84 -25.64 -19.21 -31.09
C SER A 84 -24.54 -18.15 -31.19
N ASP A 85 -24.38 -17.32 -30.16
CA ASP A 85 -23.55 -16.11 -30.14
C ASP A 85 -23.88 -15.11 -31.27
N LEU A 86 -25.12 -15.14 -31.76
CA LEU A 86 -25.64 -14.23 -32.77
C LEU A 86 -26.59 -13.20 -32.16
N TRP A 87 -26.71 -12.07 -32.84
CA TRP A 87 -27.69 -11.05 -32.55
C TRP A 87 -28.93 -11.30 -33.38
N GLU A 88 -30.10 -11.14 -32.80
CA GLU A 88 -31.38 -11.33 -33.46
C GLU A 88 -32.19 -10.04 -33.43
N LYS A 89 -32.98 -9.79 -34.47
CA LYS A 89 -33.99 -8.72 -34.44
C LYS A 89 -35.05 -9.05 -33.40
N ALA A 90 -35.52 -8.03 -32.69
CA ALA A 90 -36.64 -8.25 -31.79
C ALA A 90 -37.93 -8.49 -32.61
N PRO A 91 -38.78 -9.47 -32.23
CA PRO A 91 -40.06 -9.67 -32.90
C PRO A 91 -40.94 -8.43 -32.68
N LYS A 92 -41.46 -7.85 -33.77
CA LYS A 92 -42.40 -6.72 -33.71
C LYS A 92 -43.57 -7.07 -32.80
N GLY A 93 -43.71 -6.37 -31.68
CA GLY A 93 -44.77 -6.59 -30.69
C GLY A 93 -44.39 -7.38 -29.44
N SER A 94 -43.11 -7.71 -29.23
CA SER A 94 -42.67 -8.31 -27.96
C SER A 94 -42.64 -7.23 -26.86
N PRO A 95 -43.26 -7.46 -25.69
CA PRO A 95 -43.21 -6.49 -24.60
C PRO A 95 -41.77 -6.24 -24.16
N MET A 96 -41.41 -4.96 -24.02
CA MET A 96 -40.14 -4.51 -23.45
C MET A 96 -39.85 -5.30 -22.15
N PRO A 97 -38.65 -5.89 -21.98
CA PRO A 97 -38.19 -6.23 -20.64
C PRO A 97 -38.05 -4.90 -19.91
N THR A 98 -38.92 -4.65 -18.94
CA THR A 98 -38.86 -3.49 -18.08
C THR A 98 -37.48 -3.44 -17.45
N ALA A 99 -36.63 -2.53 -17.93
CA ALA A 99 -35.36 -2.24 -17.28
C ALA A 99 -35.68 -1.76 -15.86
N SER A 100 -35.23 -2.51 -14.86
CA SER A 100 -35.18 -1.98 -13.50
C SER A 100 -34.31 -0.72 -13.51
N PRO A 101 -34.77 0.40 -12.90
CA PRO A 101 -34.01 1.63 -12.91
C PRO A 101 -32.82 1.48 -11.94
N ASP A 102 -31.64 1.19 -12.48
CA ASP A 102 -30.42 1.37 -11.71
C ASP A 102 -30.09 2.87 -11.72
N THR A 103 -30.29 3.46 -10.56
CA THR A 103 -30.13 4.89 -10.33
C THR A 103 -28.66 5.09 -9.98
N THR A 104 -27.86 5.67 -10.87
CA THR A 104 -26.85 6.71 -10.55
C THR A 104 -26.07 7.08 -11.81
N ASP A 105 -26.35 8.29 -12.30
CA ASP A 105 -25.48 9.03 -13.21
C ASP A 105 -24.24 9.53 -12.45
N ASP A 106 -23.08 9.15 -13.01
CA ASP A 106 -21.75 9.81 -13.01
C ASP A 106 -20.89 9.94 -11.72
N PRO A 107 -19.54 10.14 -11.84
CA PRO A 107 -18.66 10.02 -13.02
C PRO A 107 -17.38 9.19 -12.77
N SER A 108 -16.68 8.79 -13.84
CA SER A 108 -15.25 8.41 -13.81
C SER A 108 -14.86 7.12 -13.08
N THR A 109 -15.41 5.97 -13.45
CA THR A 109 -14.68 4.71 -13.22
C THR A 109 -13.70 4.52 -14.37
N LEU A 110 -12.40 4.65 -14.07
CA LEU A 110 -11.30 4.16 -14.88
C LEU A 110 -11.50 2.66 -15.16
N ALA A 111 -12.29 2.34 -16.17
CA ALA A 111 -12.43 0.98 -16.67
C ALA A 111 -11.11 0.64 -17.35
N PHE A 112 -10.22 0.00 -16.60
CA PHE A 112 -9.06 -0.72 -17.10
C PHE A 112 -9.58 -1.78 -18.08
N SER A 113 -9.75 -1.40 -19.34
CA SER A 113 -10.14 -2.29 -20.43
C SER A 113 -8.92 -3.11 -20.86
N GLU A 114 -8.43 -3.96 -19.95
CA GLU A 114 -7.61 -5.09 -20.35
C GLU A 114 -8.55 -6.23 -20.75
N THR A 115 -8.92 -6.27 -22.03
CA THR A 115 -9.44 -7.48 -22.66
C THR A 115 -8.30 -8.49 -22.83
N LEU A 116 -7.81 -9.02 -21.71
CA LEU A 116 -6.94 -10.17 -21.71
C LEU A 116 -7.76 -11.43 -22.00
N PRO A 117 -7.23 -12.39 -22.78
CA PRO A 117 -7.89 -13.67 -23.00
C PRO A 117 -8.23 -14.32 -21.64
N PRO A 118 -9.38 -15.00 -21.52
CA PRO A 118 -9.91 -15.51 -20.24
C PRO A 118 -8.92 -16.39 -19.48
N THR A 119 -8.00 -17.05 -20.18
CA THR A 119 -6.92 -17.83 -19.58
C THR A 119 -5.94 -16.97 -18.77
N LYS A 120 -5.51 -15.80 -19.27
CA LYS A 120 -4.57 -14.92 -18.55
C LYS A 120 -5.21 -14.25 -17.33
N ALA A 121 -6.51 -13.97 -17.37
CA ALA A 121 -7.25 -13.44 -16.23
C ALA A 121 -7.34 -14.46 -15.07
N ILE A 122 -7.58 -15.73 -15.37
CA ILE A 122 -7.64 -16.82 -14.37
C ILE A 122 -6.28 -17.02 -13.69
N TRP A 123 -5.17 -16.96 -14.45
CA TRP A 123 -3.82 -17.07 -13.89
C TRP A 123 -3.46 -15.88 -12.98
N ARG A 124 -3.83 -14.65 -13.37
CA ARG A 124 -3.60 -13.45 -12.53
C ARG A 124 -4.39 -13.51 -11.22
N ILE A 125 -5.66 -13.92 -11.26
CA ILE A 125 -6.49 -14.05 -10.05
C ILE A 125 -5.93 -15.14 -9.12
N SER A 126 -5.50 -16.28 -9.67
CA SER A 126 -4.91 -17.37 -8.89
C SER A 126 -3.57 -16.97 -8.27
N TYR A 127 -2.73 -16.25 -9.00
CA TYR A 127 -1.46 -15.73 -8.49
C TYR A 127 -1.66 -14.72 -7.35
N LEU A 128 -2.60 -13.78 -7.52
CA LEU A 128 -2.94 -12.80 -6.49
C LEU A 128 -3.50 -13.48 -5.23
N GLN A 129 -4.35 -14.51 -5.39
CA GLN A 129 -4.84 -15.31 -4.26
C GLN A 129 -3.70 -15.98 -3.49
N VAL A 130 -2.70 -16.53 -4.19
CA VAL A 130 -1.52 -17.14 -3.55
C VAL A 130 -0.70 -16.11 -2.79
N ILE A 131 -0.37 -14.97 -3.41
CA ILE A 131 0.39 -13.91 -2.74
C ILE A 131 -0.32 -13.45 -1.49
N CYS A 132 -1.60 -13.10 -1.61
CA CYS A 132 -2.34 -12.58 -0.48
C CYS A 132 -2.45 -13.66 0.62
N THR A 133 -2.65 -14.94 0.28
CA THR A 133 -2.63 -16.05 1.26
C THR A 133 -1.29 -16.16 1.99
N MET A 134 -0.18 -16.01 1.28
CA MET A 134 1.15 -15.98 1.89
C MET A 134 1.30 -14.81 2.86
N ILE A 135 0.82 -13.62 2.49
CA ILE A 135 0.81 -12.43 3.36
C ILE A 135 -0.03 -12.69 4.61
N TRP A 136 -1.22 -13.28 4.46
CA TRP A 136 -2.11 -13.58 5.59
C TRP A 136 -1.51 -14.60 6.56
N VAL A 137 -0.91 -15.68 6.03
CA VAL A 137 -0.19 -16.66 6.86
C VAL A 137 1.00 -16.01 7.56
N ALA A 138 1.73 -15.12 6.88
CA ALA A 138 2.83 -14.38 7.50
C ALA A 138 2.34 -13.50 8.66
N LEU A 139 1.23 -12.77 8.48
CA LEU A 139 0.62 -11.96 9.54
C LEU A 139 0.20 -12.82 10.75
N MET A 140 -0.42 -13.97 10.50
CA MET A 140 -0.75 -14.91 11.57
C MET A 140 0.49 -15.38 12.33
N ILE A 141 1.58 -15.70 11.64
CA ILE A 141 2.83 -16.12 12.29
C ILE A 141 3.42 -14.98 13.13
N ILE A 142 3.38 -13.75 12.62
CA ILE A 142 3.82 -12.55 13.35
C ILE A 142 3.00 -12.39 14.62
N ASN A 143 1.67 -12.38 14.53
CA ASN A 143 0.79 -12.21 15.68
C ASN A 143 0.89 -13.38 16.68
N ALA A 144 1.06 -14.61 16.20
CA ALA A 144 1.34 -15.78 17.02
C ALA A 144 2.65 -15.63 17.80
N ARG A 145 3.71 -15.17 17.12
CA ARG A 145 5.01 -14.93 17.75
C ARG A 145 4.90 -13.84 18.81
N LEU A 146 4.14 -12.76 18.55
CA LEU A 146 3.89 -11.73 19.56
C LEU A 146 3.19 -12.32 20.78
N GLY A 147 2.12 -13.08 20.55
CA GLY A 147 1.37 -13.70 21.65
C GLY A 147 2.23 -14.63 22.49
N PHE A 148 3.13 -15.37 21.87
CA PHE A 148 4.10 -16.22 22.56
C PHE A 148 5.07 -15.40 23.43
N GLU A 149 5.63 -14.31 22.90
CA GLU A 149 6.56 -13.44 23.63
C GLU A 149 5.86 -12.69 24.80
N ILE A 150 4.60 -12.29 24.62
CA ILE A 150 3.80 -11.64 25.68
C ILE A 150 3.54 -12.59 26.85
N GLY A 151 3.36 -13.88 26.60
CA GLY A 151 3.10 -14.85 27.67
C GLY A 151 4.28 -15.10 28.60
N GLY A 152 5.48 -14.62 28.24
CA GLY A 152 6.66 -14.66 29.10
C GLY A 152 7.19 -16.08 29.31
N SER A 153 7.59 -16.37 30.55
CA SER A 153 8.29 -17.61 30.91
C SER A 153 7.36 -18.80 31.20
N ASP A 154 6.06 -18.57 31.43
CA ASP A 154 5.11 -19.66 31.64
C ASP A 154 4.61 -20.22 30.30
N PRO A 155 4.94 -21.49 29.95
CA PRO A 155 4.56 -22.06 28.67
C PRO A 155 3.04 -22.10 28.48
N VAL A 156 2.26 -22.29 29.54
CA VAL A 156 0.79 -22.37 29.43
C VAL A 156 0.22 -21.02 29.00
N THR A 157 0.66 -19.95 29.65
CA THR A 157 0.26 -18.58 29.29
C THR A 157 0.71 -18.21 27.87
N SER A 158 1.95 -18.52 27.50
CA SER A 158 2.49 -18.24 26.15
C SER A 158 1.72 -18.96 25.04
N TYR A 159 1.44 -20.25 25.20
CA TYR A 159 0.64 -20.98 24.21
C TYR A 159 -0.82 -20.50 24.16
N THR A 160 -1.40 -20.10 25.29
CA THR A 160 -2.78 -19.61 25.35
C THR A 160 -2.92 -18.28 24.61
N ILE A 161 -2.01 -17.33 24.85
CA ILE A 161 -2.04 -16.01 24.18
C ILE A 161 -1.71 -16.17 22.69
N MET A 162 -0.74 -17.02 22.34
CA MET A 162 -0.44 -17.37 20.94
C MET A 162 -1.69 -17.91 20.23
N ALA A 163 -2.38 -18.88 20.82
CA ALA A 163 -3.60 -19.46 20.26
C ALA A 163 -4.71 -18.40 20.11
N LEU A 164 -4.88 -17.53 21.11
CA LEU A 164 -5.84 -16.42 21.07
C LEU A 164 -5.56 -15.47 19.89
N MET A 165 -4.30 -15.10 19.65
CA MET A 165 -3.91 -14.24 18.53
C MET A 165 -4.20 -14.89 17.17
N ILE A 166 -3.86 -16.18 17.01
CA ILE A 166 -4.17 -16.96 15.80
C ILE A 166 -5.68 -17.00 15.56
N ILE A 167 -6.46 -17.30 16.60
CA ILE A 167 -7.93 -17.36 16.51
C ILE A 167 -8.49 -15.98 16.12
N LEU A 168 -7.96 -14.89 16.67
CA LEU A 168 -8.39 -13.54 16.35
C LEU A 168 -8.20 -13.22 14.86
N ASP A 169 -7.07 -13.61 14.27
CA ASP A 169 -6.80 -13.43 12.83
C ASP A 169 -7.72 -14.25 11.92
N LEU A 170 -7.98 -15.51 12.30
CA LEU A 170 -8.91 -16.40 11.60
C LEU A 170 -10.35 -15.86 11.68
N CYS A 171 -10.78 -15.45 12.87
CA CYS A 171 -12.10 -14.87 13.12
C CYS A 171 -12.30 -13.56 12.37
N ARG A 172 -11.28 -12.71 12.27
CA ARG A 172 -11.35 -11.45 11.51
C ARG A 172 -11.58 -11.68 10.02
N SER A 173 -10.81 -12.58 9.41
CA SER A 173 -10.90 -12.88 7.98
C SER A 173 -12.26 -13.50 7.63
N THR A 174 -12.74 -14.41 8.48
CA THR A 174 -14.07 -15.03 8.34
C THR A 174 -15.21 -14.05 8.61
N ALA A 175 -15.07 -13.13 9.56
CA ALA A 175 -16.06 -12.10 9.86
C ALA A 175 -16.26 -11.15 8.68
N ILE A 176 -15.19 -10.75 7.99
CA ILE A 176 -15.29 -9.90 6.79
C ILE A 176 -16.00 -10.63 5.66
N GLY A 177 -15.65 -11.89 5.41
CA GLY A 177 -16.33 -12.70 4.40
C GLY A 177 -17.81 -12.93 4.75
N GLY A 178 -18.09 -13.16 6.03
CA GLY A 178 -19.45 -13.25 6.57
C GLY A 178 -20.23 -11.96 6.39
N ALA A 179 -19.63 -10.80 6.65
CA ALA A 179 -20.26 -9.49 6.54
C ALA A 179 -20.68 -9.22 5.09
N LEU A 180 -19.77 -9.46 4.13
CA LEU A 180 -20.07 -9.33 2.69
C LEU A 180 -21.24 -10.23 2.26
N ARG A 181 -21.27 -11.48 2.74
CA ARG A 181 -22.37 -12.40 2.45
C ARG A 181 -23.69 -11.98 3.09
N CYS A 182 -23.64 -11.43 4.30
CA CYS A 182 -24.81 -10.89 4.99
C CYS A 182 -25.36 -9.64 4.29
N VAL A 183 -24.49 -8.76 3.77
CA VAL A 183 -24.91 -7.61 2.93
C VAL A 183 -25.63 -8.11 1.68
N ARG A 184 -25.06 -9.09 0.97
CA ARG A 184 -25.67 -9.68 -0.23
C ARG A 184 -27.06 -10.30 0.05
N ASN A 185 -27.23 -10.89 1.23
CA ASN A 185 -28.49 -11.51 1.64
C ASN A 185 -29.41 -10.56 2.44
N HIS A 186 -29.12 -9.25 2.45
CA HIS A 186 -29.87 -8.20 3.15
C HIS A 186 -30.09 -8.45 4.66
N ARG A 187 -29.16 -9.16 5.32
CA ARG A 187 -29.19 -9.45 6.77
C ARG A 187 -28.47 -8.37 7.59
N TRP A 188 -29.02 -7.15 7.59
CA TRP A 188 -28.38 -5.96 8.17
C TRP A 188 -28.03 -6.04 9.67
N SER A 189 -28.79 -6.80 10.46
CA SER A 189 -28.50 -7.00 11.88
C SER A 189 -27.19 -7.75 12.11
N LEU A 190 -26.94 -8.80 11.31
CA LEU A 190 -25.68 -9.55 11.35
C LEU A 190 -24.51 -8.73 10.79
N VAL A 191 -24.77 -7.90 9.76
CA VAL A 191 -23.76 -6.97 9.24
C VAL A 191 -23.30 -6.02 10.34
N SER A 192 -24.22 -5.46 11.11
CA SER A 192 -23.91 -4.51 12.19
C SER A 192 -23.04 -5.15 13.29
N LEU A 193 -23.36 -6.39 13.68
CA LEU A 193 -22.58 -7.13 14.68
C LEU A 193 -21.18 -7.48 14.18
N LEU A 194 -21.06 -7.93 12.93
CA LEU A 194 -19.77 -8.24 12.32
C LEU A 194 -18.93 -6.97 12.10
N ALA A 195 -19.55 -5.87 11.68
CA ALA A 195 -18.89 -4.58 11.53
C ALA A 195 -18.34 -4.08 12.88
N LEU A 196 -19.10 -4.19 13.97
CA LEU A 196 -18.62 -3.83 15.31
C LEU A 196 -17.38 -4.65 15.68
N TYR A 197 -17.42 -5.98 15.49
CA TYR A 197 -16.27 -6.84 15.74
C TYR A 197 -15.05 -6.46 14.91
N ILE A 198 -15.22 -6.22 13.60
CA ILE A 198 -14.15 -5.81 12.69
C ILE A 198 -13.54 -4.48 13.15
N THR A 199 -14.37 -3.51 13.56
CA THR A 199 -13.93 -2.18 14.00
C THR A 199 -13.06 -2.26 15.26
N VAL A 200 -13.32 -3.21 16.15
CA VAL A 200 -12.53 -3.42 17.37
C VAL A 200 -11.29 -4.29 17.11
N ALA A 201 -11.41 -5.35 16.30
CA ALA A 201 -10.33 -6.30 16.05
C ALA A 201 -9.24 -5.77 15.11
N THR A 202 -9.60 -4.93 14.14
CA THR A 202 -8.66 -4.42 13.12
C THR A 202 -7.56 -3.53 13.71
N PRO A 203 -7.87 -2.53 14.57
CA PRO A 203 -6.84 -1.72 15.21
C PRO A 203 -5.88 -2.54 16.06
N ILE A 204 -6.37 -3.58 16.76
CA ILE A 204 -5.54 -4.46 17.59
C ILE A 204 -4.53 -5.21 16.73
N SER A 205 -4.97 -5.72 15.57
CA SER A 205 -4.09 -6.44 14.66
C SER A 205 -3.07 -5.53 13.98
N ILE A 206 -3.48 -4.32 13.56
CA ILE A 206 -2.55 -3.31 13.03
C ILE A 206 -1.51 -2.93 14.08
N LEU A 207 -1.93 -2.66 15.32
CA LEU A 207 -1.02 -2.34 16.41
C LEU A 207 -0.08 -3.50 16.71
N SER A 208 -0.58 -4.73 16.74
CA SER A 208 0.22 -5.95 16.96
C SER A 208 1.31 -6.11 15.90
N THR A 209 0.93 -6.06 14.63
CA THR A 209 1.85 -6.15 13.48
C THR A 209 2.87 -5.02 13.50
N THR A 210 2.40 -3.78 13.70
CA THR A 210 3.26 -2.59 13.73
C THR A 210 4.27 -2.68 14.86
N THR A 211 3.84 -3.08 16.05
CA THR A 211 4.72 -3.20 17.21
C THR A 211 5.82 -4.22 16.96
N LEU A 212 5.48 -5.38 16.40
CA LEU A 212 6.46 -6.44 16.12
C LEU A 212 7.41 -6.08 14.97
N LEU A 213 6.98 -5.25 14.01
CA LEU A 213 7.88 -4.69 12.99
C LEU A 213 8.79 -3.59 13.57
N CYS A 214 8.29 -2.80 14.54
CA CYS A 214 9.07 -1.75 15.19
C CYS A 214 10.15 -2.30 16.12
N VAL A 215 9.91 -3.40 16.85
CA VAL A 215 10.87 -3.99 17.79
C VAL A 215 12.25 -4.31 17.16
N PRO A 216 12.35 -5.02 16.03
CA PRO A 216 13.63 -5.30 15.39
C PRO A 216 14.25 -4.06 14.75
N LEU A 217 13.43 -3.12 14.26
CA LEU A 217 13.93 -1.86 13.72
C LEU A 217 14.53 -0.98 14.83
N GLN A 218 13.85 -0.82 15.97
CA GLN A 218 14.39 -0.13 17.14
C GLN A 218 15.67 -0.80 17.63
N LYS A 219 15.73 -2.13 17.65
CA LYS A 219 16.98 -2.83 17.99
C LYS A 219 18.11 -2.45 17.03
N ALA A 220 17.84 -2.42 15.73
CA ALA A 220 18.83 -2.03 14.73
C ALA A 220 19.26 -0.56 14.88
N THR A 221 18.32 0.36 15.12
CA THR A 221 18.64 1.78 15.33
C THR A 221 19.42 1.98 16.63
N ASP A 222 19.04 1.33 17.73
CA ASP A 222 19.76 1.41 19.00
C ASP A 222 21.21 0.90 18.85
N GLU A 223 21.41 -0.18 18.11
CA GLU A 223 22.75 -0.71 17.82
C GLU A 223 23.58 0.26 16.97
N VAL A 224 22.97 0.94 16.00
CA VAL A 224 23.64 1.95 15.16
C VAL A 224 23.98 3.20 15.98
N ASP A 225 23.03 3.75 16.73
CA ASP A 225 23.22 4.92 17.59
C ASP A 225 24.34 4.68 18.62
N MET A 226 24.38 3.49 19.21
CA MET A 226 25.43 3.11 20.15
C MET A 226 26.80 3.04 19.46
N ARG A 227 26.86 2.51 18.23
CA ARG A 227 28.09 2.50 17.42
C ARG A 227 28.55 3.92 17.07
N GLU A 228 27.64 4.80 16.68
CA GLU A 228 27.97 6.19 16.34
C GLU A 228 28.47 6.97 17.56
N LYS A 229 27.78 6.87 18.70
CA LYS A 229 28.23 7.49 19.96
C LYS A 229 29.63 7.00 20.36
N GLN A 230 29.89 5.71 20.21
CA GLN A 230 31.20 5.14 20.53
C GLN A 230 32.28 5.55 19.54
N ALA A 231 31.98 5.61 18.24
CA ALA A 231 32.89 6.14 17.23
C ALA A 231 33.27 7.59 17.55
N ALA A 232 32.30 8.42 17.92
CA ALA A 232 32.54 9.80 18.34
C ALA A 232 33.41 9.90 19.61
N ILE A 233 33.21 9.00 20.60
CA ILE A 233 34.05 8.94 21.81
C ILE A 233 35.51 8.59 21.44
N ILE A 234 35.71 7.56 20.60
CA ILE A 234 37.04 7.13 20.16
C ILE A 234 37.72 8.26 19.37
N GLU A 235 37.00 8.91 18.47
CA GLU A 235 37.50 10.05 17.70
C GLU A 235 37.91 11.21 18.65
N GLY A 236 37.11 11.51 19.67
CA GLY A 236 37.44 12.50 20.70
C GLY A 236 38.76 12.19 21.44
N TYR A 237 39.02 10.92 21.77
CA TYR A 237 40.30 10.51 22.35
C TYR A 237 41.47 10.64 21.36
N ILE A 238 41.28 10.31 20.08
CA ILE A 238 42.31 10.45 19.04
C ILE A 238 42.67 11.93 18.82
N ILE A 239 41.68 12.82 18.80
CA ILE A 239 41.91 14.27 18.71
C ILE A 239 42.72 14.76 19.92
N THR A 240 42.36 14.32 21.12
CA THR A 240 43.06 14.67 22.36
C THR A 240 44.50 14.17 22.32
N TYR A 241 44.73 12.93 21.91
CA TYR A 241 46.08 12.37 21.71
C TYR A 241 46.92 13.23 20.76
N ASN A 242 46.38 13.55 19.58
CA ASN A 242 47.10 14.34 18.57
C ASN A 242 47.44 15.75 19.09
N LYS A 243 46.53 16.36 19.85
CA LYS A 243 46.77 17.66 20.50
C LYS A 243 47.90 17.58 21.51
N GLN A 244 47.88 16.59 22.41
CA GLN A 244 48.91 16.42 23.43
C GLN A 244 50.26 16.04 22.83
N LYS A 245 50.29 15.21 21.79
CA LYS A 245 51.51 14.86 21.07
C LYS A 245 52.17 16.06 20.38
N ARG A 246 51.35 16.95 19.79
CA ARG A 246 51.85 18.22 19.22
C ARG A 246 52.40 19.14 20.31
N ALA A 247 51.72 19.24 21.45
CA ALA A 247 52.21 20.02 22.59
C ALA A 247 53.53 19.45 23.13
N ALA A 248 53.65 18.12 23.28
CA ALA A 248 54.88 17.46 23.69
C ALA A 248 56.03 17.76 22.71
N ALA A 249 55.80 17.67 21.41
CA ALA A 249 56.82 18.01 20.40
C ALA A 249 57.30 19.47 20.54
N LEU A 250 56.38 20.42 20.76
CA LEU A 250 56.73 21.82 20.97
C LEU A 250 57.57 22.01 22.25
N TYR A 251 57.17 21.41 23.38
CA TYR A 251 57.93 21.51 24.63
C TYR A 251 59.31 20.86 24.54
N HIS A 252 59.43 19.77 23.78
CA HIS A 252 60.72 19.13 23.52
C HIS A 252 61.65 20.04 22.70
N ASP A 253 61.14 20.68 21.65
CA ASP A 253 61.90 21.61 20.82
C ASP A 253 62.34 22.86 21.61
N GLU A 254 61.47 23.39 22.47
CA GLU A 254 61.78 24.52 23.38
C GLU A 254 62.82 24.13 24.43
N TRP A 255 62.70 22.92 25.00
CA TRP A 255 63.69 22.34 25.91
C TRP A 255 65.07 22.21 25.26
N GLU A 256 65.15 21.62 24.07
CA GLU A 256 66.42 21.50 23.32
C GLU A 256 67.06 22.86 23.05
N THR A 257 66.25 23.84 22.66
CA THR A 257 66.72 25.19 22.33
C THR A 257 67.34 25.88 23.56
N GLU A 258 66.70 25.77 24.72
CA GLU A 258 67.22 26.32 25.99
C GLU A 258 68.47 25.57 26.46
N CYS A 259 68.49 24.24 26.33
CA CYS A 259 69.64 23.42 26.69
C CYS A 259 70.89 23.77 25.85
N ARG A 260 70.73 24.06 24.55
CA ARG A 260 71.82 24.51 23.68
C ARG A 260 72.34 25.90 24.01
N ARG A 261 71.50 26.77 24.59
CA ARG A 261 71.87 28.16 24.94
C ARG A 261 72.62 28.27 26.26
N ASP A 262 72.16 27.61 27.33
CA ASP A 262 72.66 27.88 28.70
C ASP A 262 72.82 26.62 29.59
N ARG A 263 73.27 25.48 29.02
CA ARG A 263 73.58 24.24 29.77
C ARG A 263 72.41 23.71 30.63
N CYS A 264 71.19 23.75 30.08
CA CYS A 264 69.96 23.24 30.70
C CYS A 264 69.68 23.83 32.09
N GLY A 265 69.39 25.13 32.14
CA GLY A 265 69.00 25.83 33.38
C GLY A 265 67.57 25.50 33.87
N PRO A 266 67.05 26.23 34.87
CA PRO A 266 65.75 25.94 35.50
C PRO A 266 64.56 26.01 34.53
N LYS A 267 64.64 26.81 33.45
CA LYS A 267 63.61 26.83 32.40
C LYS A 267 63.53 25.54 31.60
N ALA A 268 64.68 24.91 31.31
CA ALA A 268 64.70 23.61 30.66
C ALA A 268 64.02 22.56 31.55
N ALA A 269 64.27 22.58 32.86
CA ALA A 269 63.58 21.67 33.79
C ALA A 269 62.05 21.88 33.83
N GLU A 270 61.57 23.10 33.58
CA GLU A 270 60.13 23.38 33.45
C GLU A 270 59.54 22.81 32.16
N TYR A 271 60.20 23.01 31.02
CA TYR A 271 59.80 22.42 29.73
C TYR A 271 59.84 20.90 29.74
N GLU A 272 60.85 20.30 30.39
CA GLU A 272 60.93 18.86 30.59
C GLU A 272 59.75 18.30 31.39
N ARG A 273 59.29 19.01 32.44
CA ARG A 273 58.08 18.63 33.17
C ARG A 273 56.84 18.73 32.30
N GLN A 274 56.69 19.80 31.53
CA GLN A 274 55.53 20.00 30.64
C GLN A 274 55.51 18.97 29.50
N TYR A 275 56.68 18.62 28.95
CA TYR A 275 56.86 17.54 27.99
C TYR A 275 56.41 16.19 28.57
N ASN A 276 56.96 15.79 29.72
CA ASN A 276 56.62 14.53 30.36
C ASN A 276 55.13 14.45 30.74
N GLN A 277 54.53 15.56 31.16
CA GLN A 277 53.11 15.64 31.44
C GLN A 277 52.26 15.48 30.16
N ALA A 278 52.66 16.14 29.06
CA ALA A 278 51.97 16.02 27.78
C ALA A 278 52.10 14.60 27.19
N GLU A 279 53.26 13.95 27.31
CA GLU A 279 53.44 12.53 26.93
C GLU A 279 52.57 11.60 27.77
N ALA A 280 52.53 11.79 29.09
CA ALA A 280 51.69 10.98 29.98
C ALA A 280 50.20 11.12 29.61
N MET A 281 49.71 12.33 29.37
CA MET A 281 48.33 12.59 28.94
C MET A 281 48.04 12.01 27.54
N ALA A 282 49.02 12.02 26.62
CA ALA A 282 48.88 11.39 25.32
C ALA A 282 48.78 9.85 25.44
N ALA A 283 49.63 9.24 26.27
CA ALA A 283 49.60 7.81 26.53
C ALA A 283 48.25 7.38 27.14
N GLU A 284 47.75 8.13 28.12
CA GLU A 284 46.45 7.90 28.75
C GLU A 284 45.29 7.99 27.74
N ALA A 285 45.31 8.98 26.84
CA ALA A 285 44.27 9.13 25.81
C ALA A 285 44.23 7.93 24.83
N ILE A 286 45.37 7.38 24.44
CA ILE A 286 45.44 6.16 23.62
C ILE A 286 44.95 4.93 24.38
N GLU A 287 45.31 4.80 25.66
CA GLU A 287 44.86 3.69 26.48
C GLU A 287 43.33 3.75 26.71
N ALA A 288 42.79 4.94 26.93
CA ALA A 288 41.36 5.18 27.04
C ALA A 288 40.62 4.84 25.73
N ALA A 289 41.17 5.21 24.57
CA ALA A 289 40.63 4.83 23.27
C ALA A 289 40.63 3.30 23.07
N ARG A 290 41.73 2.62 23.42
CA ARG A 290 41.81 1.15 23.36
C ARG A 290 40.84 0.45 24.31
N LYS A 291 40.67 1.00 25.53
CA LYS A 291 39.69 0.48 26.49
C LYS A 291 38.27 0.65 25.96
N ALA A 292 37.93 1.81 25.37
CA ALA A 292 36.63 2.04 24.74
C ALA A 292 36.38 1.07 23.57
N ASP A 293 37.38 0.82 22.72
CA ASP A 293 37.29 -0.14 21.62
C ASP A 293 37.20 -1.61 22.11
N SER A 294 37.91 -1.97 23.19
CA SER A 294 37.80 -3.32 23.76
C SER A 294 36.42 -3.58 24.39
N ARG A 295 35.85 -2.60 25.08
CA ARG A 295 34.49 -2.68 25.62
C ARG A 295 33.43 -2.77 24.52
N HIS A 296 33.73 -2.28 23.31
CA HIS A 296 32.85 -2.43 22.13
C HIS A 296 32.56 -3.90 21.82
N LYS A 297 33.58 -4.76 21.90
CA LYS A 297 33.45 -6.20 21.60
C LYS A 297 32.66 -6.96 22.65
N ASP A 298 32.58 -6.41 23.86
CA ASP A 298 31.99 -7.06 25.03
C ASP A 298 30.66 -6.41 25.47
N LEU A 299 30.10 -5.43 24.72
CA LEU A 299 28.79 -4.92 25.08
C LEU A 299 27.77 -6.05 24.92
N PRO A 300 27.03 -6.42 25.99
CA PRO A 300 25.89 -7.28 25.82
C PRO A 300 24.93 -6.59 24.86
N SER A 301 24.57 -7.28 23.78
CA SER A 301 23.40 -6.92 22.98
C SER A 301 22.27 -6.70 23.97
N SER A 302 21.67 -5.50 24.03
CA SER A 302 20.83 -5.10 25.17
C SER A 302 19.92 -6.25 25.60
N ASP A 303 20.05 -6.70 26.85
CA ASP A 303 19.23 -7.77 27.46
C ASP A 303 17.76 -7.34 27.62
N GLU A 304 17.37 -6.21 27.01
CA GLU A 304 15.99 -5.76 26.96
C GLU A 304 15.12 -6.81 26.31
N THR A 305 14.19 -7.30 27.12
CA THR A 305 13.18 -8.27 26.72
C THR A 305 12.32 -7.68 25.62
N VAL A 306 11.72 -8.55 24.79
CA VAL A 306 10.81 -8.12 23.71
C VAL A 306 9.66 -7.27 24.27
N VAL A 307 9.18 -7.58 25.48
CA VAL A 307 8.11 -6.83 26.17
C VAL A 307 8.52 -5.41 26.53
N GLU A 308 9.75 -5.19 26.98
CA GLU A 308 10.25 -3.84 27.28
C GLU A 308 10.37 -3.00 26.01
N ARG A 309 10.82 -3.60 24.90
CA ARG A 309 10.86 -2.91 23.60
C ARG A 309 9.46 -2.57 23.11
N ILE A 310 8.51 -3.50 23.23
CA ILE A 310 7.09 -3.24 22.92
C ILE A 310 6.58 -2.03 23.73
N ALA A 311 6.88 -1.98 25.03
CA ALA A 311 6.47 -0.87 25.88
C ALA A 311 7.08 0.47 25.43
N LYS A 312 8.37 0.48 25.02
CA LYS A 312 9.02 1.66 24.44
C LYS A 312 8.39 2.09 23.12
N VAL A 313 8.10 1.17 22.20
CA VAL A 313 7.39 1.47 20.94
C VAL A 313 6.04 2.13 21.24
N LEU A 314 5.26 1.57 22.17
CA LEU A 314 3.96 2.13 22.55
C LEU A 314 4.09 3.50 23.22
N GLN A 315 5.12 3.69 24.04
CA GLN A 315 5.42 4.99 24.65
C GLN A 315 5.87 6.01 23.61
N GLN A 316 6.63 5.60 22.59
CA GLN A 316 7.03 6.44 21.47
C GLN A 316 5.80 6.82 20.63
N PHE A 317 4.89 5.89 20.33
CA PHE A 317 3.59 6.19 19.70
C PHE A 317 2.79 7.24 20.47
N ARG A 318 2.82 7.19 21.81
CA ARG A 318 2.12 8.16 22.65
C ARG A 318 2.76 9.55 22.58
N ASN A 319 4.09 9.61 22.57
CA ASN A 319 4.82 10.86 22.70
C ASN A 319 5.07 11.56 21.36
N ASP A 320 5.33 10.78 20.30
CA ASP A 320 5.55 11.25 18.94
C ASP A 320 4.94 10.26 17.92
N PRO A 321 3.63 10.39 17.64
CA PRO A 321 2.93 9.46 16.76
C PRO A 321 3.37 9.53 15.29
N PHE A 322 4.12 10.56 14.90
CA PHE A 322 4.55 10.79 13.51
C PHE A 322 6.05 10.57 13.30
N ALA A 323 6.74 9.98 14.27
CA ALA A 323 8.16 9.62 14.13
C ALA A 323 8.36 8.72 12.88
N PRO A 324 9.31 9.03 11.98
CA PRO A 324 9.55 8.26 10.76
C PRO A 324 9.79 6.77 11.01
N ASP A 325 10.51 6.47 12.10
CA ASP A 325 10.86 5.11 12.55
C ASP A 325 9.64 4.27 12.94
N LEU A 326 8.52 4.94 13.19
CA LEU A 326 7.26 4.38 13.62
C LEU A 326 6.23 4.32 12.48
N MET A 327 6.25 5.34 11.62
CA MET A 327 5.33 5.48 10.48
C MET A 327 5.61 4.44 9.40
N VAL A 328 6.87 4.13 9.09
CA VAL A 328 7.21 3.13 8.05
C VAL A 328 6.68 1.73 8.42
N PRO A 329 6.94 1.20 9.64
CA PRO A 329 6.35 -0.05 10.10
C PRO A 329 4.82 -0.03 10.13
N LEU A 330 4.23 1.10 10.54
CA LEU A 330 2.78 1.28 10.56
C LEU A 330 2.18 1.19 9.15
N TYR A 331 2.77 1.86 8.16
CA TYR A 331 2.33 1.78 6.77
C TYR A 331 2.47 0.37 6.22
N ILE A 332 3.58 -0.32 6.49
CA ILE A 332 3.78 -1.72 6.08
C ILE A 332 2.73 -2.62 6.72
N GLY A 333 2.46 -2.44 8.02
CA GLY A 333 1.43 -3.17 8.75
C GLY A 333 0.06 -2.95 8.11
N ILE A 334 -0.35 -1.69 7.89
CA ILE A 334 -1.62 -1.36 7.23
C ILE A 334 -1.70 -1.98 5.83
N LEU A 335 -0.63 -1.89 5.03
CA LEU A 335 -0.62 -2.46 3.67
C LEU A 335 -0.71 -3.99 3.68
N ALA A 336 -0.02 -4.66 4.60
CA ALA A 336 -0.10 -6.11 4.75
C ALA A 336 -1.53 -6.52 5.15
N GLU A 337 -2.14 -5.78 6.07
CA GLU A 337 -3.50 -6.01 6.53
C GLU A 337 -4.52 -5.81 5.41
N LEU A 338 -4.42 -4.72 4.65
CA LEU A 338 -5.24 -4.48 3.46
C LEU A 338 -5.03 -5.55 2.39
N SER A 339 -3.83 -6.08 2.25
CA SER A 339 -3.52 -7.16 1.29
C SER A 339 -4.16 -8.49 1.72
N ALA A 340 -4.19 -8.79 3.01
CA ALA A 340 -4.92 -9.94 3.56
C ALA A 340 -6.44 -9.78 3.41
N LEU A 341 -6.93 -8.54 3.63
CA LEU A 341 -8.12 -7.91 3.03
C LEU A 341 -8.61 -8.53 1.73
N CYS A 342 -7.77 -8.34 0.72
CA CYS A 342 -8.08 -8.66 -0.67
C CYS A 342 -8.37 -10.16 -0.89
N ILE A 343 -7.79 -11.09 -0.12
CA ILE A 343 -8.10 -12.53 -0.24
C ILE A 343 -9.59 -12.75 -0.02
N THR A 344 -10.13 -12.17 1.05
CA THR A 344 -11.49 -12.41 1.50
C THR A 344 -12.49 -11.89 0.46
N LEU A 345 -12.14 -10.79 -0.22
CA LEU A 345 -12.90 -10.24 -1.34
C LEU A 345 -12.79 -11.12 -2.59
N LEU A 346 -11.59 -11.57 -2.95
CA LEU A 346 -11.33 -12.41 -4.13
C LEU A 346 -11.95 -13.82 -4.01
N CYS A 347 -12.01 -14.38 -2.81
CA CYS A 347 -12.61 -15.69 -2.55
C CYS A 347 -14.14 -15.66 -2.57
N ASN A 348 -14.77 -14.54 -2.17
CA ASN A 348 -16.24 -14.42 -2.15
C ASN A 348 -16.83 -14.03 -3.51
N THR A 349 -16.07 -13.36 -4.37
CA THR A 349 -16.52 -12.94 -5.72
C THR A 349 -16.48 -14.06 -6.76
N ARG A 350 -15.81 -15.20 -6.48
CA ARG A 350 -15.64 -16.32 -7.42
C ARG A 350 -16.82 -17.30 -7.49
N LYS A 351 -17.89 -17.08 -6.71
CA LYS A 351 -19.03 -18.01 -6.60
C LYS A 351 -20.24 -17.67 -7.47
N ASP A 352 -20.16 -16.59 -8.26
CA ASP A 352 -21.14 -16.20 -9.27
C ASP A 352 -20.46 -16.28 -10.65
#